data_AF-A0A962CQZ7-F1
#
_entry.id   AF-A0A962CQZ7-F1
#
_cell.length_a   1.000
_cell.length_b   1.000
_cell.length_c   1.000
_cell.angle_alpha   90.00
_cell.angle_beta   90.00
_cell.angle_gamma   90.00
#
_symmetry.space_group_name_H-M   'P 1'
#
loop_
_entity.id
_entity.type
_entity.pdbx_description
1 polymer ?
#
loop_
_entity_poly.entity_id
_entity_poly.type
_entity_poly.pdbx_seq_one_letter_code
_entity_poly.pdbx_strand_id
1 'polypeptide(L)'
;MKSLLTFTFIALLGVSGVAKADQNAETIAVEDMPRFASIEQQRCPKSRYPSVKKRLECKHEVRREIFEKRQAREQQNQSAAQSENQGEIQ
;
A
#
# COMPACT_ATOMS: atom_id res chain seq x y z
N MET A 1 -47.47 -41.71 -28.78
CA MET A 1 -46.02 -41.38 -28.75
C MET A 1 -45.85 -40.14 -27.91
N LYS A 2 -45.13 -40.28 -26.79
CA LYS A 2 -44.82 -39.22 -25.82
C LYS A 2 -43.60 -38.45 -26.32
N SER A 3 -43.63 -37.12 -26.27
CA SER A 3 -42.40 -36.35 -26.08
C SER A 3 -42.71 -35.01 -25.41
N LEU A 4 -42.37 -34.94 -24.12
CA LEU A 4 -42.26 -33.69 -23.37
C LEU A 4 -40.98 -32.98 -23.82
N LEU A 5 -41.08 -31.70 -24.14
CA LEU A 5 -39.93 -30.82 -24.35
C LEU A 5 -39.92 -29.79 -23.22
N THR A 6 -39.22 -30.13 -22.14
CA THR A 6 -38.87 -29.24 -21.04
C THR A 6 -37.63 -28.43 -21.41
N PHE A 7 -37.76 -27.11 -21.47
CA PHE A 7 -36.64 -26.19 -21.62
C PHE A 7 -35.95 -25.97 -20.26
N THR A 8 -34.72 -26.43 -20.13
CA THR A 8 -33.85 -26.15 -18.98
C THR A 8 -33.10 -24.83 -19.20
N PHE A 9 -33.48 -23.80 -18.45
CA PHE A 9 -32.71 -22.56 -18.35
C PHE A 9 -31.50 -22.79 -17.43
N ILE A 10 -30.30 -22.87 -18.01
CA ILE A 10 -29.04 -22.84 -17.26
C ILE A 10 -28.56 -21.38 -17.26
N ALA A 11 -28.87 -20.65 -16.18
CA ALA A 11 -28.39 -19.30 -15.96
C ALA A 11 -27.12 -19.33 -15.10
N LEU A 12 -26.00 -19.05 -15.77
CA LEU A 12 -24.72 -18.51 -15.35
C LEU A 12 -24.26 -18.75 -13.89
N LEU A 13 -23.20 -19.57 -13.78
CA LEU A 13 -22.20 -19.46 -12.72
C LEU A 13 -21.56 -18.06 -12.77
N GLY A 14 -21.95 -17.19 -11.83
CA GLY A 14 -21.22 -15.95 -11.56
C GLY A 14 -19.89 -16.27 -10.89
N VAL A 15 -18.82 -16.38 -11.69
CA VAL A 15 -17.44 -16.36 -11.21
C VAL A 15 -17.15 -14.93 -10.77
N SER A 16 -17.35 -14.63 -9.48
CA SER A 16 -16.85 -13.42 -8.84
C SER A 16 -15.35 -13.57 -8.57
N GLY A 17 -14.55 -13.31 -9.60
CA GLY A 17 -13.10 -13.16 -9.45
C GLY A 17 -12.70 -11.69 -9.49
N VAL A 18 -12.50 -11.06 -8.32
CA VAL A 18 -11.56 -9.94 -8.04
C VAL A 18 -11.50 -9.89 -6.50
N ALA A 19 -10.39 -9.87 -5.76
CA ALA A 19 -9.02 -9.47 -6.04
C ALA A 19 -8.08 -10.42 -5.28
N LYS A 20 -6.95 -10.79 -5.89
CA LYS A 20 -5.77 -11.11 -5.08
C LYS A 20 -5.31 -9.79 -4.47
N ALA A 21 -5.56 -9.61 -3.18
CA ALA A 21 -4.79 -8.69 -2.37
C ALA A 21 -3.35 -9.22 -2.39
N ASP A 22 -2.57 -8.75 -3.35
CA ASP A 22 -1.15 -8.99 -3.42
C ASP A 22 -0.51 -8.23 -2.26
N GLN A 23 -0.55 -8.85 -1.08
CA GLN A 23 0.18 -8.42 0.10
C GLN A 23 1.64 -8.88 -0.01
N ASN A 24 2.26 -8.67 -1.16
CA ASN A 24 3.71 -8.52 -1.19
C ASN A 24 4.00 -7.13 -0.64
N ALA A 25 3.85 -6.97 0.68
CA ALA A 25 4.52 -5.92 1.41
C ALA A 25 6.00 -6.23 1.26
N GLU A 26 6.58 -5.76 0.16
CA GLU A 26 7.99 -5.80 -0.11
C GLU A 26 8.65 -5.17 1.12
N THR A 27 9.32 -6.00 1.90
CA THR A 27 9.93 -5.59 3.16
C THR A 27 11.16 -4.80 2.79
N ILE A 28 10.96 -3.52 2.50
CA ILE A 28 12.02 -2.62 2.07
C ILE A 28 13.08 -2.62 3.17
N ALA A 29 14.30 -2.98 2.79
CA ALA A 29 15.41 -3.03 3.71
C ALA A 29 15.65 -1.64 4.27
N VAL A 30 15.94 -1.54 5.57
CA VAL A 30 16.19 -0.24 6.22
C VAL A 30 17.40 0.48 5.60
N GLU A 31 18.32 -0.26 4.99
CA GLU A 31 19.48 0.29 4.29
C GLU A 31 19.09 1.15 3.07
N ASP A 32 17.98 0.81 2.42
CA ASP A 32 17.46 1.53 1.25
C ASP A 32 16.57 2.72 1.65
N MET A 33 16.26 2.88 2.94
CA MET A 33 15.42 3.97 3.41
C MET A 33 16.22 5.28 3.54
N PRO A 34 15.73 6.39 2.99
CA PRO A 34 16.36 7.69 3.15
C PRO A 34 16.52 8.06 4.64
N ARG A 35 17.71 8.55 4.99
CA ARG A 35 18.00 9.01 6.36
C ARG A 35 17.44 10.42 6.55
N PHE A 36 16.62 10.60 7.57
CA PHE A 36 16.00 11.88 7.92
C PHE A 36 16.61 12.43 9.20
N ALA A 37 17.91 12.71 9.19
CA ALA A 37 18.69 12.99 10.40
C ALA A 37 18.07 14.06 11.32
N SER A 38 17.52 15.14 10.78
CA SER A 38 16.87 16.20 11.58
C SER A 38 15.56 15.71 12.22
N ILE A 39 14.69 15.05 11.45
CA ILE A 39 13.39 14.56 11.93
C ILE A 39 13.59 13.42 12.94
N GLU A 40 14.54 12.51 12.66
CA GLU A 40 14.95 11.44 13.55
C GLU A 40 15.49 11.98 14.89
N GLN A 41 16.26 13.06 14.87
CA GLN A 41 16.77 13.66 16.11
C GLN A 41 15.67 14.36 16.90
N GLN A 42 14.74 15.04 16.22
CA GLN A 42 13.61 15.71 16.86
C GLN A 42 12.63 14.71 17.49
N ARG A 43 12.31 13.62 16.78
CA ARG A 43 11.40 12.57 17.27
C ARG A 43 12.05 11.59 18.24
N CYS A 44 13.33 11.28 18.04
CA CYS A 44 14.12 10.37 18.88
C CYS A 44 15.30 11.09 19.57
N PRO A 45 15.02 12.08 20.45
CA PRO A 45 16.07 12.85 21.14
C PRO A 45 16.86 11.96 22.10
N LYS A 46 18.18 12.17 22.19
CA LYS A 46 19.07 11.32 22.99
C LYS A 46 18.66 11.25 24.46
N SER A 47 18.16 12.35 25.02
CA SER A 47 17.74 12.45 26.43
C SER A 47 16.56 11.55 26.80
N ARG A 48 15.75 11.11 25.82
CA ARG A 48 14.54 10.31 26.07
C ARG A 48 14.81 8.81 26.15
N TYR A 49 15.95 8.35 25.66
CA TYR A 49 16.25 6.92 25.54
C TYR A 49 17.40 6.52 26.47
N PRO A 50 17.20 5.55 27.37
CA PRO A 50 18.23 5.12 28.34
C PRO A 50 19.34 4.28 27.69
N SER A 51 19.11 3.75 26.47
CA SER A 51 20.09 2.96 25.74
C SER A 51 20.16 3.36 24.27
N VAL A 52 21.35 3.20 23.67
CA VAL A 52 21.57 3.46 22.25
C VAL A 52 20.69 2.56 21.39
N LYS A 53 20.51 1.29 21.79
CA LYS A 53 19.66 0.32 21.09
C LYS A 53 18.22 0.83 20.95
N LYS A 54 17.58 1.24 22.05
CA LYS A 54 16.20 1.76 22.02
C LYS A 54 16.08 3.04 21.18
N ARG A 55 17.13 3.89 21.21
CA ARG A 55 17.15 5.08 20.36
C ARG A 55 17.23 4.72 18.88
N LEU A 56 18.03 3.73 18.52
CA LEU A 56 18.13 3.25 17.14
C LEU A 56 16.79 2.65 16.69
N GLU A 57 16.15 1.83 17.51
CA GLU A 57 14.81 1.28 17.24
C GLU A 57 13.80 2.39 16.93
N CYS A 58 13.74 3.45 17.74
CA CYS A 58 12.89 4.62 17.45
C CYS A 58 13.22 5.25 16.08
N LYS A 59 14.51 5.43 15.75
CA LYS A 59 14.90 5.99 14.46
C LYS A 59 14.49 5.10 13.29
N HIS A 60 14.57 3.78 13.45
CA HIS A 60 14.13 2.82 12.44
C HIS A 60 12.62 2.92 12.20
N GLU A 61 11.84 3.02 13.26
CA GLU A 61 10.38 3.17 13.17
C GLU A 61 9.99 4.50 12.49
N VAL A 62 10.64 5.60 12.88
CA VAL A 62 10.42 6.92 12.25
C VAL A 62 10.78 6.90 10.76
N ARG A 63 11.87 6.24 10.36
CA ARG A 63 12.21 6.10 8.94
C ARG A 63 11.14 5.36 8.17
N ARG A 64 10.65 4.25 8.73
CA ARG A 64 9.58 3.45 8.13
C ARG A 64 8.31 4.27 7.94
N GLU A 65 7.85 4.96 8.98
CA GLU A 65 6.65 5.81 8.93
C GLU A 65 6.77 6.90 7.85
N ILE A 66 7.90 7.61 7.79
CA ILE A 66 8.10 8.67 6.79
C ILE A 66 8.12 8.09 5.38
N PHE A 67 8.76 6.94 5.22
CA PHE A 67 8.90 6.27 3.94
C PHE A 67 7.55 5.77 3.41
N GLU A 68 6.78 5.05 4.24
CA GLU A 68 5.42 4.60 3.91
C GLU A 68 4.52 5.79 3.55
N LYS A 69 4.60 6.88 4.32
CA LYS A 69 3.84 8.10 4.04
C LYS A 69 4.23 8.77 2.73
N ARG A 70 5.50 8.68 2.31
CA ARG A 70 5.95 9.19 1.00
C ARG A 70 5.40 8.34 -0.13
N GLN A 71 5.52 7.02 -0.03
CA GLN A 71 4.96 6.12 -1.04
C GLN A 71 3.45 6.30 -1.21
N ALA A 72 2.71 6.42 -0.10
CA ALA A 72 1.27 6.66 -0.16
C ALA A 72 0.93 7.98 -0.89
N ARG A 73 1.71 9.03 -0.69
CA ARG A 73 1.54 10.31 -1.40
C ARG A 73 1.88 10.20 -2.88
N GLU A 74 2.93 9.48 -3.24
CA GLU A 74 3.32 9.26 -4.63
C GLU A 74 2.25 8.47 -5.39
N GLN A 75 1.69 7.41 -4.78
CA GLN A 75 0.58 6.64 -5.33
C GLN A 75 -0.68 7.51 -5.50
N GLN A 76 -1.01 8.33 -4.50
CA GLN A 76 -2.14 9.26 -4.60
C GLN A 76 -1.96 10.26 -5.74
N ASN A 77 -0.79 10.89 -5.84
CA ASN A 77 -0.50 11.84 -6.91
C ASN A 77 -0.54 11.18 -8.30
N GLN A 78 -0.07 9.94 -8.43
CA GLN A 78 -0.15 9.18 -9.68
C GLN A 78 -1.60 8.85 -10.06
N SER A 79 -2.42 8.42 -9.10
CA SER A 79 -3.85 8.15 -9.34
C SER A 79 -4.63 9.42 -9.71
N ALA A 80 -4.31 10.57 -9.09
CA ALA A 80 -4.91 11.86 -9.40
C ALA A 80 -4.53 12.33 -10.82
N ALA A 81 -3.25 12.25 -11.19
CA ALA A 81 -2.76 12.62 -12.52
C ALA A 81 -3.36 11.75 -13.65
N GLN A 82 -3.64 10.47 -13.37
CA GLN A 82 -4.33 9.57 -14.29
C GLN A 82 -5.80 9.93 -14.49
N SER A 83 -6.47 10.42 -13.44
CA SER A 83 -7.87 10.85 -13.53
C SER A 83 -8.07 12.16 -14.31
N GLU A 84 -7.11 13.08 -14.27
CA GLU A 84 -7.15 14.33 -15.03
C GLU A 84 -6.93 14.10 -16.54
N ASN A 85 -6.00 13.21 -16.92
CA ASN A 85 -5.73 12.91 -18.34
C ASN A 85 -6.89 12.16 -19.04
N GLN A 86 -7.81 11.53 -18.30
CA GLN A 86 -9.01 10.89 -18.88
C GLN A 86 -10.17 11.87 -19.09
N GLY A 87 -10.10 13.09 -18.55
CA GLY A 87 -11.12 14.13 -18.69
C GLY A 87 -10.95 15.04 -19.91
N GLU A 88 -9.77 15.08 -20.54
CA GLU A 88 -9.49 15.93 -21.71
C GLU A 88 -9.82 15.26 -23.07
N ILE A 89 -10.33 14.03 -23.07
CA ILE A 89 -10.82 13.35 -24.27
C ILE A 89 -12.35 13.25 -24.22
N GLN A 90 -13.05 14.38 -24.35
CA GLN A 90 -14.48 14.43 -24.71
C GLN A 90 -14.76 15.58 -25.66
#